data_AF-A0A7Y2DWY9-F1
#
_entry.id   AF-A0A7Y2DWY9-F1
#
_cell.length_a   1.000
_cell.length_b   1.000
_cell.length_c   1.000
_cell.angle_alpha   90.00
_cell.angle_beta   90.00
_cell.angle_gamma   90.00
#
_symmetry.space_group_name_H-M   'P 1'
#
loop_
_entity.id
_entity.type
_entity.pdbx_description
1 polymer ?
#
loop_
_entity_poly.entity_id
_entity_poly.type
_entity_poly.pdbx_seq_one_letter_code
_entity_poly.pdbx_strand_id
1 'polypeptide(L)'
;MFKLEFSKTKVRWRYGVIAGIFLAIFACYPQFKMLYLQGEEWQGHYAYNDIDEVAYAAYLKALIDGRPRKNDPYTGIDDSKDKPQAESLFSIQFAAPYVVALPARLLGISAPTAMTISGALAAFLSALFCFWLISAITEDSILGMVGSLIVLCGGALAAGEGAIGEILGIGFSYPYFPFLRRYLPAIPFPVFFVLLISLWYLLKTEKLQMRLIWGGIALSSFSFLVFSYFYLWTTAAAWMVCIAIIWVGLRSRDRFEDVRAFILLGAGSFIPLIFYGYLLSMRSQSMDSVTLLIFTRQTDLMRVPVFIGIFVLAVILICALLKVIDLRARPTIFALSLAAVPIIVFNQQIISGRSLQPIHYQVFIGNYVALLALVVTLGIVWKTVLADRRKLSVGLLVPLGLAAVAWGFVECHYTVRVLDRPNIVRDNGIPLAMRLVELAKDRPDRYRSTVLSISGIQSDDSPSIAPQAVLWSRHQHVFTGLTWQENKERYYQYLYYQNLDGKWLAEALQKGDFVSSIALFGWGRHSDRLSFDAKPLSIQEIVEESKNYQRFFMKFSRKDALSPQLEYLVLPRGHNIDLRNIDKWYERTGEEQHGIFTLFKLKPRPNPKILE
;
A
#
# COMPACT_ATOMS: atom_id res chain seq x y z
N MET A 1 -17.94 26.31 -26.52
CA MET A 1 -18.63 25.01 -26.62
C MET A 1 -17.90 24.16 -27.66
N PHE A 2 -16.86 23.44 -27.24
CA PHE A 2 -15.88 22.80 -28.13
C PHE A 2 -16.38 21.45 -28.66
N LYS A 3 -16.70 21.35 -29.96
CA LYS A 3 -16.81 20.06 -30.66
C LYS A 3 -15.41 19.59 -31.02
N LEU A 4 -14.82 18.77 -30.14
CA LEU A 4 -13.65 17.96 -30.45
C LEU A 4 -14.08 16.86 -31.43
N GLU A 5 -13.50 16.84 -32.64
CA GLU A 5 -13.56 15.68 -33.53
C GLU A 5 -12.72 14.55 -32.93
N PHE A 6 -13.33 13.77 -32.05
CA PHE A 6 -12.85 12.44 -31.69
C PHE A 6 -13.46 11.40 -32.64
N SER A 7 -12.77 10.26 -32.77
CA SER A 7 -13.16 9.01 -33.44
C SER A 7 -14.66 8.82 -33.69
N LYS A 8 -15.03 8.28 -34.87
CA LYS A 8 -16.43 8.03 -35.28
C LYS A 8 -17.26 7.27 -34.22
N THR A 9 -16.64 6.54 -33.30
CA THR A 9 -17.29 5.88 -32.16
C THR A 9 -17.22 6.72 -30.88
N LYS A 10 -18.36 7.31 -30.50
CA LYS A 10 -18.51 8.04 -29.22
C LYS A 10 -18.42 7.05 -28.04
N VAL A 11 -17.48 7.28 -27.12
CA VAL A 11 -17.34 6.50 -25.87
C VAL A 11 -18.65 6.56 -25.07
N ARG A 12 -19.17 5.39 -24.69
CA ARG A 12 -20.41 5.23 -23.93
C ARG A 12 -20.10 5.10 -22.44
N TRP A 13 -19.98 6.23 -21.75
CA TRP A 13 -19.59 6.33 -20.34
C TRP A 13 -20.37 5.45 -19.36
N ARG A 14 -21.63 5.13 -19.65
CA ARG A 14 -22.44 4.22 -18.82
C ARG A 14 -21.76 2.89 -18.51
N TYR A 15 -20.97 2.36 -19.46
CA TYR A 15 -20.25 1.10 -19.25
C TYR A 15 -19.06 1.27 -18.30
N GLY A 16 -18.37 2.41 -18.35
CA GLY A 16 -17.35 2.75 -17.36
C GLY A 16 -17.94 2.92 -15.96
N VAL A 17 -19.12 3.54 -15.86
CA VAL A 17 -19.85 3.66 -14.58
C VAL A 17 -20.22 2.30 -14.02
N ILE A 18 -20.69 1.35 -14.85
CA ILE A 18 -21.00 -0.02 -14.41
C ILE A 18 -19.75 -0.71 -13.83
N ALA A 19 -18.62 -0.67 -14.55
CA ALA A 19 -17.37 -1.22 -14.02
C ALA A 19 -16.96 -0.54 -12.71
N GLY A 20 -17.07 0.79 -12.65
CA GLY A 20 -16.82 1.57 -11.44
C GLY A 20 -17.66 1.14 -10.24
N ILE A 21 -18.95 0.90 -10.43
CA ILE A 21 -19.85 0.44 -9.37
C ILE A 21 -19.42 -0.92 -8.84
N PHE A 22 -19.12 -1.88 -9.70
CA PHE A 22 -18.63 -3.20 -9.26
C PHE A 22 -17.35 -3.08 -8.44
N LEU A 23 -16.36 -2.31 -8.91
CA LEU A 23 -15.11 -2.14 -8.17
C LEU A 23 -15.31 -1.38 -6.85
N ALA A 24 -16.24 -0.43 -6.78
CA ALA A 24 -16.60 0.23 -5.52
C ALA A 24 -17.28 -0.73 -4.54
N ILE A 25 -18.18 -1.61 -5.03
CA ILE A 25 -18.79 -2.68 -4.22
C ILE A 25 -17.72 -3.61 -3.68
N PHE A 26 -16.78 -4.03 -4.52
CA PHE A 26 -15.65 -4.85 -4.07
C PHE A 26 -14.86 -4.11 -2.99
N ALA A 27 -14.42 -2.86 -3.23
CA ALA A 27 -13.71 -2.04 -2.25
C ALA A 27 -14.43 -1.90 -0.89
N CYS A 28 -15.76 -1.93 -0.87
CA CYS A 28 -16.58 -1.90 0.35
C CYS A 28 -16.84 -3.28 0.96
N TYR A 29 -16.58 -4.38 0.25
CA TYR A 29 -16.84 -5.75 0.72
C TYR A 29 -16.21 -6.05 2.10
N PRO A 30 -14.93 -5.70 2.38
CA PRO A 30 -14.36 -5.88 3.71
C PRO A 30 -15.18 -5.20 4.81
N GLN A 31 -15.67 -3.98 4.54
CA GLN A 31 -16.51 -3.24 5.48
C GLN A 31 -17.87 -3.89 5.65
N PHE A 32 -18.53 -4.29 4.55
CA PHE A 32 -19.82 -4.99 4.61
C PHE A 32 -19.72 -6.31 5.38
N LYS A 33 -18.62 -7.04 5.19
CA LYS A 33 -18.36 -8.28 5.91
C LYS A 33 -18.14 -8.03 7.40
N MET A 34 -17.38 -7.00 7.77
CA MET A 34 -17.19 -6.64 9.18
C MET A 34 -18.50 -6.19 9.85
N LEU A 35 -19.32 -5.39 9.15
CA LEU A 35 -20.67 -5.02 9.60
C LEU A 35 -21.57 -6.25 9.78
N TYR A 36 -21.47 -7.22 8.86
CA TYR A 36 -22.20 -8.49 8.98
C TYR A 36 -21.72 -9.33 10.18
N LEU A 37 -20.40 -9.40 10.41
CA LEU A 37 -19.83 -10.20 11.50
C LEU A 37 -20.10 -9.61 12.89
N GLN A 38 -20.09 -8.27 13.01
CA GLN A 38 -20.35 -7.57 14.28
C GLN A 38 -21.84 -7.30 14.52
N GLY A 39 -22.65 -7.14 13.47
CA GLY A 39 -24.06 -6.81 13.58
C GLY A 39 -24.29 -5.54 14.41
N GLU A 40 -25.11 -5.65 15.45
CA GLU A 40 -25.40 -4.54 16.39
C GLU A 40 -24.22 -4.19 17.30
N GLU A 41 -23.21 -5.07 17.42
CA GLU A 41 -22.02 -4.83 18.23
C GLU A 41 -20.95 -4.00 17.52
N TRP A 42 -21.17 -3.60 16.27
CA TRP A 42 -20.20 -2.81 15.50
C TRP A 42 -19.96 -1.45 16.15
N GLN A 43 -18.70 -1.13 16.44
CA GLN A 43 -18.32 0.06 17.19
C GLN A 43 -17.90 1.25 16.30
N GLY A 44 -17.96 1.11 14.97
CA GLY A 44 -17.65 2.21 14.05
C GLY A 44 -16.22 2.19 13.48
N HIS A 45 -15.46 1.11 13.69
CA HIS A 45 -14.15 0.97 13.03
C HIS A 45 -14.33 0.66 11.54
N TYR A 46 -13.25 0.82 10.76
CA TYR A 46 -13.15 0.34 9.39
C TYR A 46 -12.43 -1.02 9.30
N ALA A 47 -12.75 -1.82 8.28
CA ALA A 47 -12.08 -3.07 8.01
C ALA A 47 -10.75 -2.83 7.28
N TYR A 48 -9.65 -3.33 7.85
CA TYR A 48 -8.34 -3.35 7.22
C TYR A 48 -8.27 -4.41 6.13
N ASN A 49 -7.54 -4.10 5.06
CA ASN A 49 -7.32 -5.01 3.92
C ASN A 49 -5.91 -5.59 3.89
N ASP A 50 -4.98 -4.99 4.63
CA ASP A 50 -3.58 -5.36 4.69
C ASP A 50 -3.05 -5.01 6.10
N ILE A 51 -1.99 -5.68 6.54
CA ILE A 51 -1.45 -5.51 7.90
C ILE A 51 -0.73 -4.17 8.08
N ASP A 52 -0.15 -3.61 7.02
CA ASP A 52 0.61 -2.35 7.08
C ASP A 52 -0.30 -1.11 7.10
N GLU A 53 -1.59 -1.28 6.81
CA GLU A 53 -2.56 -0.19 6.76
C GLU A 53 -2.73 0.54 8.09
N VAL A 54 -2.40 -0.09 9.22
CA VAL A 54 -2.40 0.54 10.56
C VAL A 54 -1.46 1.74 10.64
N ALA A 55 -0.31 1.70 9.96
CA ALA A 55 0.62 2.82 9.92
C ALA A 55 0.09 3.94 9.01
N TYR A 56 -0.53 3.59 7.88
CA TYR A 56 -1.22 4.56 7.02
C TYR A 56 -2.36 5.26 7.76
N ALA A 57 -3.13 4.52 8.56
CA ALA A 57 -4.24 5.02 9.35
C ALA A 57 -3.77 5.99 10.44
N ALA A 58 -2.72 5.63 11.17
CA ALA A 58 -2.12 6.48 12.20
C ALA A 58 -1.61 7.80 11.62
N TYR A 59 -0.90 7.75 10.48
CA TYR A 59 -0.44 8.96 9.79
C TYR A 59 -1.60 9.81 9.29
N LEU A 60 -2.62 9.19 8.69
CA LEU A 60 -3.82 9.90 8.22
C LEU A 60 -4.56 10.58 9.36
N LYS A 61 -4.77 9.88 10.48
CA LYS A 61 -5.40 10.42 11.68
C LYS A 61 -4.64 11.63 12.21
N ALA A 62 -3.31 11.53 12.32
CA ALA A 62 -2.46 12.64 12.72
C ALA A 62 -2.63 13.88 11.81
N LEU A 63 -2.66 13.65 10.49
CA LEU A 63 -2.91 14.71 9.52
C LEU A 63 -4.34 15.28 9.59
N ILE A 64 -5.35 14.50 9.98
CA ILE A 64 -6.70 15.00 10.25
C ILE A 64 -6.71 15.86 11.52
N ASP A 65 -5.98 15.46 12.56
CA ASP A 65 -6.00 16.09 13.90
C ASP A 65 -5.32 17.46 14.00
N GLY A 66 -4.36 17.75 13.13
CA GLY A 66 -3.65 19.05 13.18
C GLY A 66 -2.17 18.94 12.88
N ARG A 67 -1.65 17.71 12.94
CA ARG A 67 -0.22 17.46 13.08
C ARG A 67 0.51 17.79 11.77
N PRO A 68 1.78 18.23 11.86
CA PRO A 68 2.56 18.61 10.68
C PRO A 68 2.80 17.42 9.74
N ARG A 69 3.23 17.68 8.50
CA ARG A 69 3.59 16.63 7.51
C ARG A 69 4.61 15.64 8.08
N LYS A 70 5.61 16.15 8.80
CA LYS A 70 6.59 15.34 9.53
C LYS A 70 6.08 15.11 10.95
N ASN A 71 5.14 14.18 11.09
CA ASN A 71 4.62 13.75 12.39
C ASN A 71 5.05 12.30 12.68
N ASP A 72 5.07 11.97 13.96
CA ASP A 72 5.28 10.60 14.43
C ASP A 72 4.13 10.19 15.38
N PRO A 73 3.12 9.48 14.86
CA PRO A 73 2.03 8.94 15.69
C PRO A 73 2.47 7.85 16.67
N TYR A 74 3.58 7.17 16.40
CA TYR A 74 4.07 6.09 17.26
C TYR A 74 4.62 6.64 18.57
N THR A 75 5.46 7.68 18.49
CA THR A 75 6.14 8.27 19.66
C THR A 75 5.46 9.53 20.19
N GLY A 76 4.57 10.13 19.41
CA GLY A 76 3.99 11.44 19.72
C GLY A 76 4.94 12.63 19.50
N ILE A 77 6.09 12.40 18.85
CA ILE A 77 7.11 13.43 18.62
C ILE A 77 6.91 14.04 17.22
N ASP A 78 6.38 15.26 17.19
CA ASP A 78 6.19 16.00 15.95
C ASP A 78 7.35 16.93 15.60
N ASP A 79 7.50 17.22 14.31
CA ASP A 79 8.40 18.24 13.80
C ASP A 79 8.05 19.63 14.34
N SER A 80 9.04 20.28 14.94
CA SER A 80 8.95 21.67 15.37
C SER A 80 10.27 22.39 15.15
N LYS A 81 10.28 23.71 15.28
CA LYS A 81 11.51 24.52 15.16
C LYS A 81 12.59 24.09 16.16
N ASP A 82 12.18 23.70 17.36
CA ASP A 82 13.08 23.31 18.44
C ASP A 82 13.47 21.82 18.36
N LYS A 83 12.67 21.01 17.67
CA LYS A 83 12.86 19.55 17.53
C LYS A 83 12.56 19.11 16.10
N PRO A 84 13.44 19.46 15.13
CA PRO A 84 13.25 19.06 13.75
C PRO A 84 13.28 17.53 13.63
N GLN A 85 12.33 16.98 12.88
CA GLN A 85 12.28 15.58 12.50
C GLN A 85 12.89 15.37 11.11
N ALA A 86 13.53 14.21 10.93
CA ALA A 86 13.93 13.71 9.63
C ALA A 86 12.70 13.35 8.77
N GLU A 87 12.91 13.11 7.48
CA GLU A 87 11.87 12.62 6.60
C GLU A 87 11.59 11.12 6.84
N SER A 88 10.31 10.76 6.91
CA SER A 88 9.81 9.39 6.89
C SER A 88 9.30 9.02 5.49
N LEU A 89 9.02 7.74 5.26
CA LEU A 89 8.38 7.30 4.02
C LEU A 89 7.08 8.07 3.75
N PHE A 90 6.27 8.28 4.80
CA PHE A 90 4.97 8.94 4.75
C PHE A 90 5.10 10.44 4.50
N SER A 91 6.07 11.11 5.12
CA SER A 91 6.26 12.55 4.90
C SER A 91 6.76 12.82 3.49
N ILE A 92 7.58 11.94 2.89
CA ILE A 92 7.97 12.05 1.48
C ILE A 92 6.78 11.76 0.55
N GLN A 93 5.99 10.74 0.87
CA GLN A 93 4.82 10.29 0.11
C GLN A 93 3.52 10.99 0.55
N PHE A 94 3.57 12.31 0.74
CA PHE A 94 2.51 13.07 1.39
C PHE A 94 1.28 13.35 0.50
N ALA A 95 1.37 13.28 -0.83
CA ALA A 95 0.29 13.79 -1.69
C ALA A 95 -1.01 13.00 -1.55
N ALA A 96 -0.96 11.67 -1.63
CA ALA A 96 -2.13 10.80 -1.43
C ALA A 96 -2.78 10.93 -0.03
N PRO A 97 -2.04 10.91 1.10
CA PRO A 97 -2.66 11.12 2.41
C PRO A 97 -3.33 12.48 2.54
N TYR A 98 -2.73 13.56 2.02
CA TYR A 98 -3.33 14.90 2.10
C TYR A 98 -4.62 15.03 1.28
N VAL A 99 -4.73 14.32 0.15
CA VAL A 99 -5.98 14.23 -0.63
C VAL A 99 -7.13 13.65 0.20
N VAL A 100 -6.82 12.77 1.17
CA VAL A 100 -7.83 12.18 2.07
C VAL A 100 -8.00 13.02 3.35
N ALA A 101 -6.90 13.46 3.96
CA ALA A 101 -6.90 14.12 5.26
C ALA A 101 -7.56 15.50 5.23
N LEU A 102 -7.31 16.30 4.19
CA LEU A 102 -7.83 17.67 4.13
C LEU A 102 -9.37 17.69 4.02
N PRO A 103 -10.01 16.95 3.09
CA PRO A 103 -11.47 16.83 3.09
C PRO A 103 -12.01 16.23 4.38
N ALA A 104 -11.34 15.22 4.94
CA ALA A 104 -11.79 14.59 6.17
C ALA A 104 -11.82 15.57 7.36
N ARG A 105 -10.77 16.38 7.51
CA ARG A 105 -10.75 17.48 8.49
C ARG A 105 -11.85 18.50 8.24
N LEU A 106 -12.01 18.95 6.99
CA LEU A 106 -13.00 19.97 6.63
C LEU A 106 -14.44 19.51 6.93
N LEU A 107 -14.72 18.22 6.72
CA LEU A 107 -16.04 17.62 6.96
C LEU A 107 -16.22 17.10 8.40
N GLY A 108 -15.18 17.15 9.23
CA GLY A 108 -15.23 16.63 10.60
C GLY A 108 -15.44 15.11 10.67
N ILE A 109 -15.03 14.35 9.65
CA ILE A 109 -15.17 12.89 9.63
C ILE A 109 -13.91 12.21 10.16
N SER A 110 -14.09 11.04 10.78
CA SER A 110 -13.01 10.26 11.38
C SER A 110 -12.12 9.60 10.32
N ALA A 111 -10.91 9.19 10.72
CA ALA A 111 -10.00 8.44 9.86
C ALA A 111 -10.62 7.12 9.35
N PRO A 112 -11.33 6.30 10.17
CA PRO A 112 -12.06 5.13 9.68
C PRO A 112 -13.04 5.41 8.54
N THR A 113 -13.86 6.47 8.70
CA THR A 113 -14.83 6.87 7.67
C THR A 113 -14.11 7.34 6.40
N ALA A 114 -13.06 8.15 6.54
CA ALA A 114 -12.27 8.65 5.43
C ALA A 114 -11.59 7.52 4.64
N MET A 115 -11.01 6.53 5.33
CA MET A 115 -10.39 5.34 4.70
C MET A 115 -11.41 4.52 3.90
N THR A 116 -12.62 4.33 4.43
CA THR A 116 -13.68 3.58 3.75
C THR A 116 -14.16 4.29 2.49
N ILE A 117 -14.50 5.58 2.60
CA ILE A 117 -15.01 6.37 1.46
C ILE A 117 -13.94 6.53 0.38
N SER A 118 -12.71 6.89 0.78
CA SER A 118 -11.62 7.11 -0.16
C SER A 118 -11.26 5.84 -0.93
N GLY A 119 -11.30 4.66 -0.28
CA GLY A 119 -11.12 3.37 -0.95
C GLY A 119 -12.18 3.09 -2.02
N ALA A 120 -13.46 3.34 -1.72
CA ALA A 120 -14.55 3.15 -2.69
C ALA A 120 -14.44 4.10 -3.89
N LEU A 121 -14.12 5.37 -3.64
CA LEU A 121 -13.90 6.37 -4.69
C LEU A 121 -12.68 6.03 -5.56
N ALA A 122 -11.57 5.62 -4.95
CA ALA A 122 -10.38 5.18 -5.66
C ALA A 122 -10.66 3.99 -6.59
N ALA A 123 -11.42 3.01 -6.11
CA ALA A 123 -11.81 1.83 -6.89
C ALA A 123 -12.68 2.21 -8.10
N PHE A 124 -13.70 3.06 -7.87
CA PHE A 124 -14.57 3.57 -8.92
C PHE A 124 -13.79 4.33 -10.00
N LEU A 125 -12.93 5.27 -9.58
CA LEU A 125 -12.14 6.09 -10.50
C LEU A 125 -11.09 5.26 -11.26
N SER A 126 -10.48 4.27 -10.61
CA SER A 126 -9.53 3.36 -11.27
C SER A 126 -10.20 2.60 -12.40
N ALA A 127 -11.39 2.02 -12.15
CA ALA A 127 -12.16 1.33 -13.17
C ALA A 127 -12.63 2.26 -14.29
N LEU A 128 -13.07 3.47 -13.95
CA LEU A 128 -13.52 4.46 -14.92
C LEU A 128 -12.39 4.92 -15.85
N PHE A 129 -11.21 5.21 -15.31
CA PHE A 129 -10.07 5.66 -16.11
C PHE A 129 -9.41 4.51 -16.87
N CYS A 130 -9.36 3.30 -16.30
CA CYS A 130 -8.95 2.11 -17.04
C CYS A 130 -9.91 1.84 -18.22
N PHE A 131 -11.23 1.93 -17.99
CA PHE A 131 -12.25 1.85 -19.03
C PHE A 131 -12.03 2.90 -20.12
N TRP A 132 -11.79 4.16 -19.73
CA TRP A 132 -11.58 5.25 -20.69
C TRP A 132 -10.35 4.99 -21.55
N LEU A 133 -9.23 4.58 -20.94
CA LEU A 133 -8.01 4.25 -21.65
C LEU A 133 -8.23 3.13 -22.67
N ILE A 134 -8.78 1.99 -22.24
CA ILE A 134 -9.00 0.83 -23.11
C ILE A 134 -9.96 1.23 -24.24
N SER A 135 -11.09 1.88 -23.92
CA SER A 135 -12.07 2.34 -24.91
C SER A 135 -11.47 3.35 -25.90
N ALA A 136 -10.55 4.21 -25.47
CA ALA A 136 -9.91 5.21 -26.33
C ALA A 136 -8.91 4.60 -27.31
N ILE A 137 -8.30 3.47 -26.95
CA ILE A 137 -7.33 2.74 -27.78
C ILE A 137 -8.04 1.77 -28.71
N THR A 138 -8.99 0.98 -28.20
CA THR A 138 -9.69 -0.07 -28.96
C THR A 138 -10.92 0.46 -29.71
N GLU A 139 -11.43 1.63 -29.34
CA GLU A 139 -12.64 2.25 -29.89
C GLU A 139 -13.93 1.44 -29.64
N ASP A 140 -13.93 0.57 -28.62
CA ASP A 140 -15.07 -0.23 -28.20
C ASP A 140 -15.32 -0.09 -26.70
N SER A 141 -16.50 0.44 -26.34
CA SER A 141 -16.87 0.66 -24.92
C SER A 141 -17.27 -0.61 -24.18
N ILE A 142 -17.78 -1.65 -24.84
CA ILE A 142 -18.10 -2.91 -24.15
C ILE A 142 -16.80 -3.64 -23.81
N LEU A 143 -15.89 -3.71 -24.78
CA LEU A 143 -14.54 -4.21 -24.56
C LEU A 143 -13.80 -3.38 -23.51
N GLY A 144 -13.95 -2.05 -23.52
CA GLY A 144 -13.39 -1.18 -22.49
C GLY A 144 -13.86 -1.52 -21.07
N MET A 145 -15.14 -1.85 -20.90
CA MET A 145 -15.71 -2.21 -19.59
C MET A 145 -15.29 -3.61 -19.15
N VAL A 146 -15.37 -4.59 -20.05
CA VAL A 146 -14.93 -5.96 -19.75
C VAL A 146 -13.43 -5.99 -19.48
N GLY A 147 -12.66 -5.25 -20.28
CA GLY A 147 -11.23 -5.09 -20.13
C GLY A 147 -10.84 -4.45 -18.79
N SER A 148 -11.52 -3.39 -18.35
CA SER A 148 -11.22 -2.78 -17.04
C SER A 148 -11.56 -3.71 -15.88
N LEU A 149 -12.66 -4.48 -15.98
CA LEU A 149 -13.00 -5.52 -15.01
C LEU A 149 -11.93 -6.61 -14.97
N ILE A 150 -11.49 -7.12 -16.12
CA ILE A 150 -10.42 -8.14 -16.20
C ILE A 150 -9.11 -7.63 -15.61
N VAL A 151 -8.68 -6.40 -15.96
CA VAL A 151 -7.43 -5.83 -15.44
C VAL A 151 -7.47 -5.70 -13.92
N LEU A 152 -8.56 -5.14 -13.37
CA LEU A 152 -8.62 -4.83 -11.95
C LEU A 152 -8.99 -6.03 -11.07
N CYS A 153 -9.92 -6.89 -11.52
CA CYS A 153 -10.31 -8.09 -10.78
C CYS A 153 -9.28 -9.22 -10.95
N GLY A 154 -8.60 -9.28 -12.09
CA GLY A 154 -7.56 -10.29 -12.37
C GLY A 154 -6.18 -9.92 -11.82
N GLY A 155 -6.01 -8.73 -11.22
CA GLY A 155 -4.72 -8.23 -10.78
C GLY A 155 -3.97 -9.18 -9.83
N ALA A 156 -4.65 -9.71 -8.81
CA ALA A 156 -4.05 -10.66 -7.88
C ALA A 156 -3.59 -11.95 -8.59
N LEU A 157 -4.43 -12.49 -9.48
CA LEU A 157 -4.10 -13.65 -10.29
C LEU A 157 -2.86 -13.40 -11.18
N ALA A 158 -2.78 -12.23 -11.81
CA ALA A 158 -1.62 -11.83 -12.61
C ALA A 158 -0.36 -11.51 -11.80
N ALA A 159 -0.50 -11.31 -10.49
CA ALA A 159 0.63 -11.28 -9.57
C ALA A 159 1.09 -12.70 -9.19
N GLY A 160 0.32 -13.75 -9.49
CA GLY A 160 0.55 -15.09 -8.96
C GLY A 160 0.17 -15.22 -7.48
N GLU A 161 -0.67 -14.32 -6.99
CA GLU A 161 -1.13 -14.25 -5.60
C GLU A 161 -2.67 -14.32 -5.57
N GLY A 162 -3.26 -14.07 -4.40
CA GLY A 162 -4.72 -14.00 -4.23
C GLY A 162 -5.37 -15.33 -3.89
N ALA A 163 -6.67 -15.45 -4.16
CA ALA A 163 -7.47 -16.60 -3.75
C ALA A 163 -7.05 -17.93 -4.39
N ILE A 164 -6.42 -17.88 -5.57
CA ILE A 164 -6.13 -19.07 -6.38
C ILE A 164 -5.21 -20.07 -5.68
N GLY A 165 -4.20 -19.59 -4.94
CA GLY A 165 -3.24 -20.45 -4.27
C GLY A 165 -3.90 -21.30 -3.19
N GLU A 166 -4.83 -20.70 -2.46
CA GLU A 166 -5.61 -21.37 -1.43
C GLU A 166 -6.67 -22.31 -2.02
N ILE A 167 -7.38 -21.89 -3.08
CA ILE A 167 -8.36 -22.72 -3.80
C ILE A 167 -7.71 -24.00 -4.34
N LEU A 168 -6.47 -23.90 -4.81
CA LEU A 168 -5.72 -25.05 -5.34
C LEU A 168 -4.91 -25.81 -4.27
N GLY A 169 -4.92 -25.36 -3.00
CA GLY A 169 -4.16 -25.99 -1.92
C GLY A 169 -2.63 -25.90 -2.06
N ILE A 170 -2.13 -24.95 -2.85
CA ILE A 170 -0.69 -24.77 -3.14
C ILE A 170 -0.08 -23.56 -2.41
N GLY A 171 -0.88 -22.79 -1.68
CA GLY A 171 -0.42 -21.62 -0.93
C GLY A 171 -1.50 -20.96 -0.08
N PHE A 172 -1.14 -19.82 0.52
CA PHE A 172 -2.06 -18.99 1.31
C PHE A 172 -2.57 -17.82 0.48
N SER A 173 -3.79 -17.37 0.77
CA SER A 173 -4.36 -16.16 0.17
C SER A 173 -3.61 -14.92 0.64
N TYR A 174 -2.94 -14.20 -0.29
CA TYR A 174 -2.42 -12.87 -0.01
C TYR A 174 -3.58 -11.91 0.29
N PRO A 175 -3.46 -10.98 1.27
CA PRO A 175 -4.56 -10.11 1.65
C PRO A 175 -5.03 -9.18 0.53
N TYR A 176 -6.30 -9.36 0.18
CA TYR A 176 -7.17 -8.51 -0.63
C TYR A 176 -6.68 -8.10 -2.03
N PHE A 177 -7.47 -7.29 -2.74
CA PHE A 177 -7.05 -6.65 -3.99
C PHE A 177 -5.88 -5.69 -3.71
N PRO A 178 -4.66 -5.95 -4.20
CA PRO A 178 -3.51 -5.16 -3.78
C PRO A 178 -3.63 -3.68 -4.15
N PHE A 179 -4.23 -3.34 -5.30
CA PHE A 179 -4.40 -1.94 -5.68
C PHE A 179 -5.35 -1.16 -4.76
N LEU A 180 -6.19 -1.85 -3.98
CA LEU A 180 -7.15 -1.28 -3.05
C LEU A 180 -6.61 -1.17 -1.61
N ARG A 181 -5.32 -1.44 -1.38
CA ARG A 181 -4.70 -1.13 -0.09
C ARG A 181 -4.79 0.38 0.18
N ARG A 182 -5.42 0.72 1.30
CA ARG A 182 -5.87 2.07 1.63
C ARG A 182 -4.77 2.85 2.35
N TYR A 183 -4.54 4.11 2.05
CA TYR A 183 -4.79 4.80 0.78
C TYR A 183 -3.65 4.56 -0.24
N LEU A 184 -2.61 3.78 0.11
CA LEU A 184 -1.47 3.46 -0.74
C LEU A 184 -1.46 1.97 -1.16
N PRO A 185 -1.67 1.64 -2.45
CA PRO A 185 -1.65 2.53 -3.61
C PRO A 185 -3.03 3.04 -4.07
N ALA A 186 -4.14 2.78 -3.36
CA ALA A 186 -5.49 3.04 -3.87
C ALA A 186 -5.70 4.44 -4.47
N ILE A 187 -5.31 5.50 -3.76
CA ILE A 187 -5.51 6.89 -4.20
C ILE A 187 -4.64 7.30 -5.41
N PRO A 188 -3.34 6.97 -5.47
CA PRO A 188 -2.54 7.25 -6.66
C PRO A 188 -2.86 6.35 -7.87
N PHE A 189 -3.46 5.18 -7.67
CA PHE A 189 -3.80 4.24 -8.74
C PHE A 189 -4.65 4.82 -9.90
N PRO A 190 -5.77 5.54 -9.67
CA PRO A 190 -6.51 6.19 -10.75
C PRO A 190 -5.67 7.24 -11.49
N VAL A 191 -4.78 7.96 -10.79
CA VAL A 191 -3.91 8.98 -11.39
C VAL A 191 -2.87 8.36 -12.32
N PHE A 192 -2.44 7.12 -12.05
CA PHE A 192 -1.62 6.35 -12.99
C PHE A 192 -2.33 6.16 -14.34
N PHE A 193 -3.61 5.77 -14.35
CA PHE A 193 -4.38 5.69 -15.60
C PHE A 193 -4.58 7.05 -16.26
N VAL A 194 -4.79 8.13 -15.50
CA VAL A 194 -4.87 9.50 -16.05
C VAL A 194 -3.57 9.88 -16.76
N LEU A 195 -2.40 9.52 -16.21
CA LEU A 195 -1.12 9.70 -16.89
C LEU A 195 -1.07 8.96 -18.23
N LEU A 196 -1.45 7.68 -18.25
CA LEU A 196 -1.50 6.85 -19.46
C LEU A 196 -2.40 7.47 -20.54
N ILE A 197 -3.60 7.92 -20.14
CA ILE A 197 -4.59 8.56 -21.01
C ILE A 197 -4.07 9.89 -21.56
N SER A 198 -3.45 10.70 -20.71
CA SER A 198 -2.90 12.00 -21.09
C SER A 198 -1.79 11.84 -22.13
N LEU A 199 -0.90 10.86 -21.94
CA LEU A 199 0.15 10.56 -22.92
C LEU A 199 -0.42 9.97 -24.22
N TRP A 200 -1.45 9.12 -24.14
CA TRP A 200 -2.16 8.66 -25.33
C TRP A 200 -2.71 9.82 -26.16
N TYR A 201 -3.41 10.77 -25.53
CA TYR A 201 -3.97 11.91 -26.24
C TYR A 201 -2.95 12.97 -26.67
N LEU A 202 -1.88 13.17 -25.90
CA LEU A 202 -0.75 14.01 -26.28
C LEU A 202 -0.15 13.54 -27.62
N LEU A 203 0.07 12.24 -27.75
CA LEU A 203 0.68 11.62 -28.93
C LEU A 203 -0.29 11.42 -30.09
N LYS A 204 -1.60 11.43 -29.81
CA LYS A 204 -2.65 11.32 -30.83
C LYS A 204 -3.00 12.66 -31.48
N THR A 205 -2.86 13.76 -30.75
CA THR A 205 -3.38 15.07 -31.16
C THR A 205 -2.36 15.90 -31.93
N GLU A 206 -2.79 16.52 -33.03
CA GLU A 206 -1.93 17.39 -33.86
C GLU A 206 -2.00 18.87 -33.41
N LYS A 207 -3.11 19.29 -32.80
CA LYS A 207 -3.29 20.67 -32.33
C LYS A 207 -2.38 20.98 -31.13
N LEU A 208 -1.48 21.96 -31.29
CA LEU A 208 -0.52 22.37 -30.27
C LEU A 208 -1.18 22.69 -28.91
N GLN A 209 -2.28 23.45 -28.90
CA GLN A 209 -3.00 23.81 -27.65
C GLN A 209 -3.44 22.57 -26.87
N MET A 210 -3.99 21.57 -27.56
CA MET A 210 -4.41 20.32 -26.92
C MET A 210 -3.20 19.49 -26.48
N ARG A 211 -2.10 19.48 -27.24
CA ARG A 211 -0.85 18.84 -26.81
C ARG A 211 -0.33 19.47 -25.52
N LEU A 212 -0.35 20.80 -25.40
CA LEU A 212 0.06 21.49 -24.17
C LEU A 212 -0.83 21.13 -22.98
N ILE A 213 -2.16 21.07 -23.16
CA ILE A 213 -3.10 20.64 -22.11
C ILE A 213 -2.79 19.22 -21.64
N TRP A 214 -2.70 18.27 -22.58
CA TRP A 214 -2.42 16.87 -22.23
C TRP A 214 -1.02 16.67 -21.64
N GLY A 215 -0.02 17.43 -22.12
CA GLY A 215 1.31 17.46 -21.53
C GLY A 215 1.30 17.99 -20.10
N GLY A 216 0.56 19.06 -19.83
CA GLY A 216 0.37 19.59 -18.48
C GLY A 216 -0.31 18.60 -17.54
N ILE A 217 -1.38 17.92 -17.99
CA ILE A 217 -2.05 16.89 -17.19
C ILE A 217 -1.13 15.70 -16.93
N ALA A 218 -0.34 15.28 -17.93
CA ALA A 218 0.65 14.21 -17.75
C ALA A 218 1.72 14.59 -16.72
N LEU A 219 2.29 15.79 -16.80
CA LEU A 219 3.28 16.28 -15.84
C LEU A 219 2.72 16.40 -14.42
N SER A 220 1.50 16.92 -14.26
CA SER A 220 0.82 17.00 -12.97
C SER A 220 0.53 15.61 -12.39
N SER A 221 0.07 14.68 -13.23
CA SER A 221 -0.18 13.29 -12.82
C SER A 221 1.11 12.59 -12.39
N PHE A 222 2.19 12.73 -13.15
CA PHE A 222 3.49 12.17 -12.79
C PHE A 222 4.03 12.78 -11.49
N SER A 223 3.93 14.10 -11.33
CA SER A 223 4.35 14.80 -10.10
C SER A 223 3.56 14.32 -8.87
N PHE A 224 2.25 14.14 -9.02
CA PHE A 224 1.41 13.57 -7.97
C PHE A 224 1.86 12.15 -7.59
N LEU A 225 2.14 11.29 -8.58
CA LEU A 225 2.64 9.93 -8.32
C LEU A 225 3.98 9.93 -7.58
N VAL A 226 4.92 10.81 -7.95
CA VAL A 226 6.25 10.94 -7.31
C VAL A 226 6.12 11.15 -5.80
N PHE A 227 5.21 12.03 -5.38
CA PHE A 227 4.93 12.30 -3.96
C PHE A 227 3.80 11.45 -3.37
N SER A 228 3.38 10.37 -4.03
CA SER A 228 2.34 9.48 -3.50
C SER A 228 2.83 8.06 -3.23
N TYR A 229 3.43 7.38 -4.21
CA TYR A 229 3.82 5.99 -4.01
C TYR A 229 4.98 5.59 -4.90
N PHE A 230 6.05 5.12 -4.27
CA PHE A 230 7.32 4.84 -4.93
C PHE A 230 7.18 3.90 -6.14
N TYR A 231 6.50 2.77 -5.94
CA TYR A 231 6.41 1.73 -6.96
C TYR A 231 5.55 2.15 -8.16
N LEU A 232 4.57 3.03 -7.95
CA LEU A 232 3.73 3.55 -9.04
C LEU A 232 4.50 4.55 -9.90
N TRP A 233 5.20 5.52 -9.31
CA TRP A 233 5.91 6.53 -10.11
C TRP A 233 7.14 5.97 -10.82
N THR A 234 7.85 5.02 -10.22
CA THR A 234 8.98 4.35 -10.89
C THR A 234 8.49 3.48 -12.05
N THR A 235 7.36 2.80 -11.89
CA THR A 235 6.70 2.09 -13.01
C THR A 235 6.25 3.05 -14.11
N ALA A 236 5.69 4.21 -13.73
CA ALA A 236 5.32 5.25 -14.67
C ALA A 236 6.54 5.80 -15.43
N ALA A 237 7.65 6.06 -14.73
CA ALA A 237 8.90 6.51 -15.34
C ALA A 237 9.46 5.46 -16.31
N ALA A 238 9.51 4.19 -15.91
CA ALA A 238 9.93 3.10 -16.79
C ALA A 238 9.05 3.01 -18.04
N TRP A 239 7.73 3.12 -17.88
CA TRP A 239 6.80 3.13 -19.00
C TRP A 239 6.99 4.35 -19.92
N MET A 240 7.17 5.55 -19.37
CA MET A 240 7.44 6.76 -20.15
C MET A 240 8.71 6.63 -21.01
N VAL A 241 9.75 5.98 -20.48
CA VAL A 241 10.95 5.65 -21.25
C VAL A 241 10.64 4.62 -22.34
N CYS A 242 9.90 3.55 -22.03
CA CYS A 242 9.50 2.54 -23.01
C CYS A 242 8.72 3.14 -24.17
N ILE A 243 7.67 3.93 -23.87
CA ILE A 243 6.85 4.54 -24.91
C ILE A 243 7.69 5.52 -25.74
N ALA A 244 8.57 6.33 -25.13
CA ALA A 244 9.43 7.25 -25.89
C ALA A 244 10.36 6.50 -26.87
N ILE A 245 11.07 5.47 -26.41
CA ILE A 245 12.00 4.69 -27.23
C ILE A 245 11.26 3.98 -28.36
N ILE A 246 10.20 3.22 -28.04
CA ILE A 246 9.48 2.41 -29.02
C ILE A 246 8.73 3.32 -30.02
N TRP A 247 8.14 4.43 -29.55
CA TRP A 247 7.43 5.37 -30.41
C TRP A 247 8.36 6.05 -31.41
N VAL A 248 9.51 6.57 -30.97
CA VAL A 248 10.50 7.19 -31.86
C VAL A 248 11.13 6.17 -32.81
N GLY A 249 11.40 4.95 -32.32
CA GLY A 249 11.99 3.87 -33.10
C GLY A 249 11.07 3.37 -34.23
N LEU A 250 9.79 3.12 -33.94
CA LEU A 250 8.86 2.53 -34.89
C LEU A 250 8.10 3.56 -35.75
N ARG A 251 7.92 4.79 -35.28
CA ARG A 251 7.23 5.85 -36.03
C ARG A 251 8.22 6.78 -36.73
N SER A 252 8.16 6.84 -38.06
CA SER A 252 8.98 7.75 -38.88
C SER A 252 8.29 9.09 -39.17
N ARG A 253 6.95 9.09 -39.24
CA ARG A 253 6.14 10.28 -39.53
C ARG A 253 6.02 11.15 -38.27
N ASP A 254 6.42 12.42 -38.38
CA ASP A 254 6.40 13.46 -37.32
C ASP A 254 7.40 13.24 -36.17
N ARG A 255 8.45 12.42 -36.40
CA ARG A 255 9.42 12.03 -35.38
C ARG A 255 10.02 13.21 -34.61
N PHE A 256 10.32 14.32 -35.27
CA PHE A 256 10.92 15.49 -34.62
C PHE A 256 9.99 16.16 -33.60
N GLU A 257 8.69 16.26 -33.91
CA GLU A 257 7.74 16.86 -32.99
C GLU A 257 7.46 15.95 -31.79
N ASP A 258 7.36 14.65 -32.03
CA ASP A 258 7.18 13.65 -30.97
C ASP A 258 8.40 13.61 -30.05
N VAL A 259 9.62 13.68 -30.61
CA VAL A 259 10.87 13.80 -29.83
C VAL A 259 10.87 15.08 -28.98
N ARG A 260 10.49 16.22 -29.55
CA ARG A 260 10.39 17.48 -28.77
C ARG A 260 9.40 17.35 -27.62
N ALA A 261 8.24 16.72 -27.84
CA ALA A 261 7.26 16.49 -26.79
C ALA A 261 7.82 15.59 -25.67
N PHE A 262 8.52 14.50 -26.02
CA PHE A 262 9.16 13.63 -25.03
C PHE A 262 10.30 14.33 -24.28
N ILE A 263 11.10 15.18 -24.93
CA ILE A 263 12.14 15.97 -24.26
C ILE A 263 11.52 16.94 -23.26
N LEU A 264 10.46 17.67 -23.66
CA LEU A 264 9.78 18.61 -22.77
C LEU A 264 9.12 17.90 -21.58
N LEU A 265 8.48 16.75 -21.83
CA LEU A 265 7.94 15.92 -20.76
C LEU A 265 9.04 15.40 -19.83
N GLY A 266 10.13 14.89 -20.39
CA GLY A 266 11.27 14.40 -19.62
C GLY A 266 11.85 15.50 -18.73
N ALA A 267 12.15 16.66 -19.31
CA ALA A 267 12.64 17.83 -18.59
C ALA A 267 11.66 18.29 -17.48
N GLY A 268 10.36 18.35 -17.78
CA GLY A 268 9.33 18.66 -16.78
C GLY A 268 9.24 17.64 -15.66
N SER A 269 9.35 16.35 -15.98
CA SER A 269 9.36 15.24 -15.02
C SER A 269 10.59 15.24 -14.11
N PHE A 270 11.71 15.85 -14.49
CA PHE A 270 12.88 15.98 -13.60
C PHE A 270 12.64 16.94 -12.43
N ILE A 271 11.76 17.94 -12.58
CA ILE A 271 11.48 18.92 -11.51
C ILE A 271 10.97 18.24 -10.23
N PRO A 272 9.88 17.45 -10.22
CA PRO A 272 9.43 16.77 -9.01
C PRO A 272 10.46 15.76 -8.49
N LEU A 273 11.27 15.14 -9.37
CA LEU A 273 12.33 14.21 -8.96
C LEU A 273 13.48 14.90 -8.21
N ILE A 274 13.83 16.15 -8.56
CA ILE A 274 14.82 16.94 -7.81
C ILE A 274 14.34 17.18 -6.39
N PHE A 275 13.09 17.61 -6.21
CA PHE A 275 12.49 17.81 -4.89
C PHE A 275 12.38 16.48 -4.12
N TYR A 276 11.98 15.41 -4.79
CA TYR A 276 11.94 14.08 -4.19
C TYR A 276 13.34 13.62 -3.70
N GLY A 277 14.38 13.84 -4.52
CA GLY A 277 15.76 13.56 -4.16
C GLY A 277 16.26 14.40 -2.97
N TYR A 278 15.85 15.67 -2.90
CA TYR A 278 16.11 16.52 -1.75
C TYR A 278 15.42 16.01 -0.46
N LEU A 279 14.17 15.57 -0.54
CA LEU A 279 13.51 14.97 0.64
C LEU A 279 14.18 13.65 1.05
N LEU A 280 14.60 12.82 0.08
CA LEU A 280 15.34 11.59 0.36
C LEU A 280 16.71 11.83 1.00
N SER A 281 17.36 12.98 0.76
CA SER A 281 18.64 13.29 1.42
C SER A 281 18.48 13.61 2.91
N MET A 282 17.25 13.95 3.34
CA MET A 282 16.90 14.25 4.73
C MET A 282 16.19 13.07 5.44
N ARG A 283 16.24 11.87 4.86
CA ARG A 283 15.52 10.69 5.39
C ARG A 283 16.12 10.15 6.69
N SER A 284 15.27 9.56 7.52
CA SER A 284 15.69 8.84 8.73
C SER A 284 16.46 7.55 8.42
N GLN A 285 17.34 7.14 9.34
CA GLN A 285 18.09 5.89 9.22
C GLN A 285 17.18 4.64 9.31
N SER A 286 16.08 4.71 10.08
CA SER A 286 15.10 3.63 10.17
C SER A 286 14.50 3.30 8.81
N MET A 287 14.31 4.30 7.93
CA MET A 287 13.76 4.10 6.59
C MET A 287 14.67 3.21 5.71
N ASP A 288 16.00 3.30 5.84
CA ASP A 288 16.92 2.45 5.07
C ASP A 288 16.78 0.96 5.49
N SER A 289 16.47 0.69 6.75
CA SER A 289 16.23 -0.67 7.26
C SER A 289 14.87 -1.23 6.82
N VAL A 290 13.84 -0.38 6.78
CA VAL A 290 12.48 -0.77 6.38
C VAL A 290 12.37 -0.99 4.87
N THR A 291 13.07 -0.17 4.08
CA THR A 291 12.98 -0.23 2.61
C THR A 291 13.70 -1.44 2.02
N LEU A 292 14.56 -2.15 2.77
CA LEU A 292 15.26 -3.36 2.30
C LEU A 292 15.97 -3.14 0.95
N LEU A 293 16.68 -2.02 0.82
CA LEU A 293 17.44 -1.72 -0.38
C LEU A 293 18.72 -2.58 -0.42
N ILE A 294 18.78 -3.53 -1.34
CA ILE A 294 19.83 -4.55 -1.41
C ILE A 294 20.76 -4.29 -2.59
N PHE A 295 22.08 -4.44 -2.39
CA PHE A 295 23.05 -4.39 -3.48
C PHE A 295 23.07 -5.72 -4.23
N THR A 296 22.58 -5.71 -5.47
CA THR A 296 22.60 -6.89 -6.34
C THR A 296 22.52 -6.45 -7.80
N ARG A 297 23.02 -7.29 -8.71
CA ARG A 297 22.81 -7.18 -10.16
C ARG A 297 22.16 -8.43 -10.75
N GLN A 298 21.71 -9.35 -9.91
CA GLN A 298 21.02 -10.56 -10.35
C GLN A 298 19.68 -10.20 -11.00
N THR A 299 19.36 -10.83 -12.12
CA THR A 299 18.10 -10.61 -12.86
C THR A 299 16.92 -11.25 -12.15
N ASP A 300 15.75 -10.60 -12.19
CA ASP A 300 14.47 -11.14 -11.71
C ASP A 300 13.50 -11.30 -12.89
N LEU A 301 13.56 -12.46 -13.55
CA LEU A 301 12.73 -12.78 -14.72
C LEU A 301 11.62 -13.79 -14.43
N MET A 302 11.60 -14.36 -13.22
CA MET A 302 10.71 -15.47 -12.85
C MET A 302 9.40 -15.01 -12.19
N ARG A 303 8.96 -13.80 -12.52
CA ARG A 303 7.75 -13.18 -11.95
C ARG A 303 6.59 -13.33 -12.93
N VAL A 304 5.40 -13.63 -12.43
CA VAL A 304 4.20 -13.81 -13.28
C VAL A 304 3.93 -12.60 -14.20
N PRO A 305 4.04 -11.34 -13.75
CA PRO A 305 3.88 -10.20 -14.66
C PRO A 305 4.91 -10.15 -15.81
N VAL A 306 6.13 -10.66 -15.59
CA VAL A 306 7.16 -10.75 -16.64
C VAL A 306 6.74 -11.79 -17.67
N PHE A 307 6.25 -12.95 -17.25
CA PHE A 307 5.74 -13.97 -18.17
C PHE A 307 4.58 -13.46 -19.02
N ILE A 308 3.63 -12.73 -18.41
CA ILE A 308 2.53 -12.09 -19.15
C ILE A 308 3.08 -11.07 -20.15
N GLY A 309 4.03 -10.22 -19.75
CA GLY A 309 4.68 -9.25 -20.64
C GLY A 309 5.35 -9.92 -21.85
N ILE A 310 6.16 -10.95 -21.63
CA ILE A 310 6.83 -11.72 -22.70
C ILE A 310 5.79 -12.38 -23.63
N PHE A 311 4.74 -12.98 -23.06
CA PHE A 311 3.66 -13.57 -23.84
C PHE A 311 2.98 -12.53 -24.75
N VAL A 312 2.69 -11.35 -24.22
CA VAL A 312 2.09 -10.24 -25.00
C VAL A 312 3.02 -9.80 -26.14
N LEU A 313 4.33 -9.67 -25.87
CA LEU A 313 5.31 -9.36 -26.92
C LEU A 313 5.31 -10.42 -28.03
N ALA A 314 5.25 -11.70 -27.67
CA ALA A 314 5.18 -12.80 -28.63
C ALA A 314 3.89 -12.75 -29.47
N VAL A 315 2.74 -12.49 -28.84
CA VAL A 315 1.45 -12.33 -29.54
C VAL A 315 1.51 -11.17 -30.53
N ILE A 316 2.03 -10.00 -30.12
CA ILE A 316 2.17 -8.85 -31.01
C ILE A 316 3.08 -9.18 -32.21
N LEU A 317 4.21 -9.85 -31.97
CA LEU A 317 5.13 -10.25 -33.04
C LEU A 317 4.44 -11.20 -34.03
N ILE A 318 3.77 -12.25 -33.54
CA ILE A 318 3.05 -13.22 -34.38
C ILE A 318 1.95 -12.52 -35.18
N CYS A 319 1.10 -11.70 -34.54
CA CYS A 319 0.04 -10.98 -35.23
C CYS A 319 0.58 -9.99 -36.28
N ALA A 320 1.74 -9.38 -36.04
CA ALA A 320 2.40 -8.52 -37.02
C ALA A 320 2.95 -9.30 -38.21
N LEU A 321 3.59 -10.45 -37.97
CA LEU A 321 4.06 -11.36 -39.03
C LEU A 321 2.90 -11.88 -39.89
N LEU A 322 1.75 -12.17 -39.26
CA LEU A 322 0.51 -12.56 -39.92
C LEU A 322 -0.26 -11.37 -40.54
N LYS A 323 0.28 -10.15 -40.46
CA LYS A 323 -0.34 -8.90 -40.97
C LYS A 323 -1.74 -8.60 -40.40
N VAL A 324 -2.06 -9.14 -39.23
CA VAL A 324 -3.30 -8.85 -38.49
C VAL A 324 -3.22 -7.48 -37.82
N ILE A 325 -2.02 -7.05 -37.42
CA ILE A 325 -1.79 -5.74 -36.82
C ILE A 325 -0.59 -5.07 -37.49
N ASP A 326 -0.59 -3.73 -37.50
CA ASP A 326 0.57 -2.93 -37.91
C ASP A 326 1.38 -2.53 -36.67
N LEU A 327 2.68 -2.86 -36.67
CA LEU A 327 3.61 -2.50 -35.59
C LEU A 327 3.82 -0.99 -35.48
N ARG A 328 3.60 -0.24 -36.57
CA ARG A 328 3.73 1.22 -36.59
C ARG A 328 2.45 1.93 -36.14
N ALA A 329 1.35 1.20 -35.97
CA ALA A 329 0.11 1.78 -35.50
C ALA A 329 0.23 2.23 -34.04
N ARG A 330 -0.30 3.42 -33.74
CA ARG A 330 -0.27 4.03 -32.39
C ARG A 330 -0.76 3.07 -31.29
N PRO A 331 -1.91 2.34 -31.44
CA PRO A 331 -2.35 1.35 -30.46
C PRO A 331 -1.32 0.25 -30.19
N THR A 332 -0.68 -0.28 -31.25
CA THR A 332 0.30 -1.38 -31.14
C THR A 332 1.56 -0.93 -30.41
N ILE A 333 2.08 0.27 -30.73
CA ILE A 333 3.22 0.87 -30.03
C ILE A 333 2.91 1.05 -28.53
N PHE A 334 1.70 1.49 -28.20
CA PHE A 334 1.27 1.66 -26.82
C PHE A 334 1.17 0.31 -26.07
N ALA A 335 0.64 -0.73 -26.72
CA ALA A 335 0.58 -2.07 -26.14
C ALA A 335 1.98 -2.67 -25.92
N LEU A 336 2.89 -2.52 -26.91
CA LEU A 336 4.29 -2.93 -26.82
C LEU A 336 5.00 -2.24 -25.64
N SER A 337 4.78 -0.94 -25.45
CA SER A 337 5.45 -0.20 -24.37
C SER A 337 4.99 -0.66 -22.99
N LEU A 338 3.70 -0.98 -22.81
CA LEU A 338 3.20 -1.56 -21.56
C LEU A 338 3.77 -2.97 -21.32
N ALA A 339 3.83 -3.81 -22.34
CA ALA A 339 4.33 -5.18 -22.24
C ALA A 339 5.82 -5.26 -21.85
N ALA A 340 6.61 -4.24 -22.21
CA ALA A 340 8.02 -4.14 -21.85
C ALA A 340 8.26 -3.73 -20.37
N VAL A 341 7.30 -3.05 -19.73
CA VAL A 341 7.49 -2.47 -18.40
C VAL A 341 7.85 -3.49 -17.33
N PRO A 342 7.14 -4.64 -17.17
CA PRO A 342 7.49 -5.63 -16.16
C PRO A 342 8.96 -6.06 -16.27
N ILE A 343 9.43 -6.34 -17.49
CA ILE A 343 10.82 -6.76 -17.72
C ILE A 343 11.81 -5.72 -17.16
N ILE A 344 11.51 -4.43 -17.31
CA ILE A 344 12.40 -3.35 -16.86
C ILE A 344 12.31 -3.14 -15.34
N VAL A 345 11.11 -3.01 -14.77
CA VAL A 345 10.97 -2.65 -13.34
C VAL A 345 11.48 -3.75 -12.41
N PHE A 346 11.31 -5.03 -12.78
CA PHE A 346 11.89 -6.15 -12.03
C PHE A 346 13.40 -6.30 -12.19
N ASN A 347 13.99 -5.65 -13.20
CA ASN A 347 15.41 -5.70 -13.50
C ASN A 347 16.11 -4.34 -13.35
N GLN A 348 15.50 -3.41 -12.59
CA GLN A 348 16.04 -2.08 -12.32
C GLN A 348 17.46 -2.12 -11.72
N GLN A 349 17.77 -3.16 -10.95
CA GLN A 349 19.05 -3.43 -10.31
C GLN A 349 20.19 -3.65 -11.29
N ILE A 350 19.91 -4.04 -12.55
CA ILE A 350 20.94 -4.13 -13.59
C ILE A 350 21.58 -2.76 -13.83
N ILE A 351 20.78 -1.71 -13.77
CA ILE A 351 21.20 -0.31 -14.00
C ILE A 351 21.61 0.34 -12.68
N SER A 352 20.76 0.26 -11.65
CA SER A 352 20.97 0.95 -10.37
C SER A 352 22.01 0.29 -9.46
N GLY A 353 22.33 -0.99 -9.69
CA GLY A 353 23.10 -1.84 -8.77
C GLY A 353 22.36 -2.16 -7.48
N ARG A 354 21.07 -1.82 -7.37
CA ARG A 354 20.25 -2.00 -6.16
C ARG A 354 18.86 -2.52 -6.49
N SER A 355 18.42 -3.55 -5.76
CA SER A 355 17.06 -4.06 -5.80
C SER A 355 16.26 -3.49 -4.63
N LEU A 356 15.04 -3.02 -4.91
CA LEU A 356 14.13 -2.48 -3.92
C LEU A 356 12.80 -3.23 -3.97
N GLN A 357 12.58 -4.09 -2.97
CA GLN A 357 11.39 -4.91 -2.70
C GLN A 357 10.57 -5.32 -3.96
N PRO A 358 11.09 -6.21 -4.82
CA PRO A 358 10.43 -6.62 -6.07
C PRO A 358 8.96 -7.04 -5.92
N ILE A 359 8.59 -7.63 -4.78
CA ILE A 359 7.21 -8.03 -4.48
C ILE A 359 6.23 -6.86 -4.63
N HIS A 360 6.62 -5.63 -4.32
CA HIS A 360 5.74 -4.47 -4.45
C HIS A 360 5.43 -4.15 -5.92
N TYR A 361 6.39 -4.33 -6.83
CA TYR A 361 6.09 -4.26 -8.27
C TYR A 361 5.18 -5.42 -8.69
N GLN A 362 5.38 -6.62 -8.16
CA GLN A 362 4.56 -7.80 -8.48
C GLN A 362 3.10 -7.62 -8.11
N VAL A 363 2.82 -7.20 -6.88
CA VAL A 363 1.45 -7.19 -6.37
C VAL A 363 0.73 -5.87 -6.63
N PHE A 364 1.41 -4.72 -6.59
CA PHE A 364 0.73 -3.41 -6.58
C PHE A 364 0.62 -2.71 -7.93
N ILE A 365 1.42 -3.06 -8.96
CA ILE A 365 1.36 -2.33 -10.24
C ILE A 365 1.76 -3.15 -11.48
N GLY A 366 2.81 -3.96 -11.40
CA GLY A 366 3.36 -4.72 -12.53
C GLY A 366 2.36 -5.72 -13.11
N ASN A 367 1.62 -6.42 -12.25
CA ASN A 367 0.48 -7.26 -12.59
C ASN A 367 -0.59 -6.50 -13.40
N TYR A 368 -1.01 -5.31 -12.95
CA TYR A 368 -2.03 -4.51 -13.65
C TYR A 368 -1.52 -3.96 -14.97
N VAL A 369 -0.26 -3.54 -15.06
CA VAL A 369 0.37 -3.08 -16.31
C VAL A 369 0.46 -4.23 -17.31
N ALA A 370 0.87 -5.43 -16.87
CA ALA A 370 0.94 -6.61 -17.71
C ALA A 370 -0.44 -7.05 -18.22
N LEU A 371 -1.47 -7.07 -17.35
CA LEU A 371 -2.84 -7.36 -17.77
C LEU A 371 -3.41 -6.30 -18.71
N LEU A 372 -3.11 -5.01 -18.45
CA LEU A 372 -3.53 -3.95 -19.35
C LEU A 372 -2.89 -4.13 -20.73
N ALA A 373 -1.61 -4.48 -20.80
CA ALA A 373 -0.93 -4.79 -22.06
C ALA A 373 -1.63 -5.95 -22.79
N LEU A 374 -1.97 -7.02 -22.07
CA LEU A 374 -2.68 -8.17 -22.62
C LEU A 374 -4.06 -7.80 -23.16
N VAL A 375 -4.88 -7.13 -22.34
CA VAL A 375 -6.24 -6.72 -22.71
C VAL A 375 -6.24 -5.75 -23.89
N VAL A 376 -5.33 -4.78 -23.91
CA VAL A 376 -5.21 -3.85 -25.05
C VAL A 376 -4.76 -4.59 -26.31
N THR A 377 -3.78 -5.50 -26.21
CA THR A 377 -3.31 -6.31 -27.35
C THR A 377 -4.42 -7.17 -27.93
N LEU A 378 -5.11 -7.93 -27.08
CA LEU A 378 -6.25 -8.74 -27.49
C LEU A 378 -7.35 -7.86 -28.07
N GLY A 379 -7.58 -6.66 -27.50
CA GLY A 379 -8.54 -5.70 -28.02
C GLY A 379 -8.21 -5.16 -29.41
N ILE A 380 -6.94 -4.91 -29.71
CA ILE A 380 -6.47 -4.50 -31.04
C ILE A 380 -6.72 -5.63 -32.06
N VAL A 381 -6.33 -6.87 -31.70
CA VAL A 381 -6.56 -8.05 -32.55
C VAL A 381 -8.05 -8.30 -32.76
N TRP A 382 -8.84 -8.22 -31.68
CA TRP A 382 -10.29 -8.40 -31.69
C TRP A 382 -10.98 -7.43 -32.63
N LYS A 383 -10.56 -6.15 -32.60
CA LYS A 383 -11.08 -5.13 -33.50
C LYS A 383 -10.82 -5.49 -34.96
N THR A 384 -9.62 -5.96 -35.30
CA THR A 384 -9.30 -6.34 -36.69
C THR A 384 -10.11 -7.56 -37.12
N VAL A 385 -10.20 -8.59 -36.28
CA VAL A 385 -10.78 -9.89 -36.66
C VAL A 385 -12.31 -9.89 -36.64
N LEU A 386 -12.92 -9.15 -35.72
CA LEU A 386 -14.37 -9.16 -35.48
C LEU A 386 -15.07 -7.84 -35.85
N ALA A 387 -14.43 -6.95 -36.61
CA ALA A 387 -14.97 -5.65 -37.02
C ALA A 387 -16.43 -5.73 -37.51
N ASP A 388 -16.73 -6.72 -38.33
CA ASP A 388 -18.06 -6.88 -38.97
C ASP A 388 -19.01 -7.80 -38.17
N ARG A 389 -18.55 -8.40 -37.06
CA ARG A 389 -19.28 -9.42 -36.30
C ARG A 389 -19.74 -8.92 -34.94
N ARG A 390 -20.39 -7.76 -34.92
CA ARG A 390 -20.80 -7.08 -33.67
C ARG A 390 -21.62 -7.96 -32.72
N LYS A 391 -22.59 -8.75 -33.22
CA LYS A 391 -23.41 -9.63 -32.38
C LYS A 391 -22.57 -10.70 -31.68
N LEU A 392 -21.65 -11.33 -32.43
CA LEU A 392 -20.72 -12.32 -31.88
C LEU A 392 -19.77 -11.70 -30.86
N SER A 393 -19.22 -10.52 -31.17
CA SER A 393 -18.35 -9.76 -30.26
C SER A 393 -19.02 -9.53 -28.90
N VAL A 394 -20.24 -8.99 -28.90
CA VAL A 394 -21.01 -8.77 -27.66
C VAL A 394 -21.33 -10.09 -26.96
N GLY A 395 -21.71 -11.14 -27.71
CA GLY A 395 -22.02 -12.46 -27.18
C GLY A 395 -20.85 -13.13 -26.45
N LEU A 396 -19.61 -12.80 -26.82
CA LEU A 396 -18.40 -13.31 -26.16
C LEU A 396 -17.93 -12.41 -25.00
N LEU A 397 -18.02 -11.09 -25.16
CA LEU A 397 -17.57 -10.13 -24.15
C LEU A 397 -18.43 -10.16 -22.88
N VAL A 398 -19.75 -10.35 -23.01
CA VAL A 398 -20.65 -10.36 -21.84
C VAL A 398 -20.32 -11.51 -20.87
N PRO A 399 -20.20 -12.78 -21.31
CA PRO A 399 -19.75 -13.87 -20.44
C PRO A 399 -18.40 -13.62 -19.78
N LEU A 400 -17.43 -13.07 -20.52
CA LEU A 400 -16.11 -12.73 -19.96
C LEU A 400 -16.21 -11.65 -18.89
N GLY A 401 -17.05 -10.63 -19.09
CA GLY A 401 -17.33 -9.62 -18.07
C GLY A 401 -17.96 -10.20 -16.81
N LEU A 402 -18.95 -11.10 -16.97
CA LEU A 402 -19.57 -11.80 -15.85
C LEU A 402 -18.56 -12.70 -15.11
N ALA A 403 -17.69 -13.40 -15.84
CA ALA A 403 -16.63 -14.21 -15.24
C ALA A 403 -15.64 -13.36 -14.44
N ALA A 404 -15.26 -12.17 -14.95
CA ALA A 404 -14.38 -11.24 -14.23
C ALA A 404 -15.05 -10.71 -12.94
N VAL A 405 -16.35 -10.39 -12.98
CA VAL A 405 -17.11 -9.99 -11.79
C VAL A 405 -17.23 -11.14 -10.79
N ALA A 406 -17.54 -12.35 -11.25
CA ALA A 406 -17.62 -13.53 -10.40
C ALA A 406 -16.28 -13.82 -9.73
N TRP A 407 -15.18 -13.76 -10.49
CA TRP A 407 -13.83 -13.86 -9.94
C TRP A 407 -13.54 -12.76 -8.91
N GLY A 408 -14.00 -11.53 -9.17
CA GLY A 408 -13.85 -10.44 -8.20
C GLY A 408 -14.51 -10.72 -6.85
N PHE A 409 -15.69 -11.34 -6.83
CA PHE A 409 -16.34 -11.79 -5.59
C PHE A 409 -15.61 -12.95 -4.92
N VAL A 410 -15.10 -13.92 -5.69
CA VAL A 410 -14.27 -15.01 -5.16
C VAL A 410 -13.03 -14.44 -4.46
N GLU A 411 -12.34 -13.52 -5.12
CA GLU A 411 -11.16 -12.85 -4.58
C GLU A 411 -11.49 -12.13 -3.28
N CYS A 412 -12.54 -11.30 -3.26
CA CYS A 412 -13.05 -10.64 -2.04
C CYS A 412 -13.28 -11.64 -0.89
N HIS A 413 -13.99 -12.73 -1.15
CA HIS A 413 -14.39 -13.66 -0.10
C HIS A 413 -13.19 -14.36 0.56
N TYR A 414 -12.30 -14.92 -0.26
CA TYR A 414 -11.17 -15.72 0.21
C TYR A 414 -10.10 -14.86 0.89
N THR A 415 -9.84 -13.67 0.36
CA THR A 415 -8.71 -12.87 0.83
C THR A 415 -9.03 -11.99 2.04
N VAL A 416 -10.28 -11.54 2.20
CA VAL A 416 -10.70 -10.74 3.37
C VAL A 416 -10.74 -11.57 4.65
N ARG A 417 -11.06 -12.87 4.54
CA ARG A 417 -11.27 -13.73 5.72
C ARG A 417 -10.05 -13.85 6.64
N VAL A 418 -8.86 -13.70 6.07
CA VAL A 418 -7.59 -13.75 6.80
C VAL A 418 -7.51 -12.62 7.85
N LEU A 419 -8.24 -11.52 7.65
CA LEU A 419 -8.26 -10.36 8.53
C LEU A 419 -9.55 -10.22 9.35
N ASP A 420 -10.51 -11.14 9.25
CA ASP A 420 -11.79 -11.06 9.99
C ASP A 420 -11.56 -10.93 11.50
N ARG A 421 -10.81 -11.86 12.10
CA ARG A 421 -10.56 -11.87 13.54
C ARG A 421 -9.79 -10.62 14.00
N PRO A 422 -8.66 -10.22 13.37
CA PRO A 422 -8.02 -8.94 13.70
C PRO A 422 -8.94 -7.73 13.59
N ASN A 423 -9.77 -7.64 12.55
CA ASN A 423 -10.69 -6.52 12.35
C ASN A 423 -11.77 -6.44 13.45
N ILE A 424 -12.34 -7.58 13.86
CA ILE A 424 -13.28 -7.64 15.00
C ILE A 424 -12.59 -7.16 16.29
N VAL A 425 -11.36 -7.60 16.55
CA VAL A 425 -10.61 -7.18 17.75
C VAL A 425 -10.36 -5.67 17.76
N ARG A 426 -10.00 -5.08 16.61
CA ARG A 426 -9.78 -3.63 16.47
C ARG A 426 -11.07 -2.84 16.66
N ASP A 427 -12.17 -3.30 16.07
CA ASP A 427 -13.48 -2.68 16.25
C ASP A 427 -13.93 -2.72 17.72
N ASN A 428 -13.79 -3.86 18.39
CA ASN A 428 -14.05 -3.97 19.83
C ASN A 428 -13.10 -3.14 20.71
N GLY A 429 -12.01 -2.63 20.13
CA GLY A 429 -11.07 -1.68 20.75
C GLY A 429 -11.49 -0.22 20.66
N ILE A 430 -12.50 0.13 19.86
CA ILE A 430 -12.97 1.52 19.70
C ILE A 430 -13.40 2.14 21.03
N PRO A 431 -14.22 1.51 21.91
CA PRO A 431 -14.62 2.12 23.17
C PRO A 431 -13.44 2.53 24.04
N LEU A 432 -12.42 1.66 24.11
CA LEU A 432 -11.17 1.96 24.81
C LEU A 432 -10.43 3.14 24.18
N ALA A 433 -10.31 3.16 22.86
CA ALA A 433 -9.62 4.23 22.15
C ALA A 433 -10.34 5.58 22.33
N MET A 434 -11.68 5.60 22.30
CA MET A 434 -12.48 6.80 22.58
C MET A 434 -12.29 7.28 24.01
N ARG A 435 -12.22 6.35 24.98
CA ARG A 435 -11.89 6.72 26.36
C ARG A 435 -10.51 7.35 26.46
N LEU A 436 -9.52 6.82 25.77
CA LEU A 436 -8.18 7.42 25.70
C LEU A 436 -8.22 8.82 25.08
N VAL A 437 -9.01 9.03 24.01
CA VAL A 437 -9.24 10.37 23.43
C VAL A 437 -9.82 11.34 24.46
N GLU A 438 -10.82 10.92 25.24
CA GLU A 438 -11.42 11.74 26.31
C GLU A 438 -10.39 12.14 27.36
N LEU A 439 -9.59 11.18 27.84
CA LEU A 439 -8.55 11.41 28.86
C LEU A 439 -7.44 12.36 28.38
N ALA A 440 -7.28 12.50 27.06
CA ALA A 440 -6.30 13.36 26.41
C ALA A 440 -6.83 14.77 26.08
N LYS A 441 -8.15 15.00 26.10
CA LYS A 441 -8.78 16.19 25.50
C LYS A 441 -8.20 17.52 26.00
N ASP A 442 -7.96 17.63 27.31
CA ASP A 442 -7.53 18.87 27.96
C ASP A 442 -6.04 18.87 28.34
N ARG A 443 -5.26 17.91 27.81
CA ARG A 443 -3.84 17.79 28.14
C ARG A 443 -2.95 18.51 27.13
N PRO A 444 -2.04 19.39 27.58
CA PRO A 444 -1.10 20.06 26.68
C PRO A 444 -0.12 19.09 26.01
N ASP A 445 0.15 17.94 26.64
CA ASP A 445 1.07 16.90 26.19
C ASP A 445 0.34 15.62 25.74
N ARG A 446 -0.92 15.73 25.29
CA ARG A 446 -1.81 14.60 24.95
C ARG A 446 -1.23 13.51 24.03
N TYR A 447 -0.22 13.83 23.24
CA TYR A 447 0.46 12.88 22.35
C TYR A 447 1.64 12.15 23.01
N ARG A 448 2.14 12.61 24.17
CA ARG A 448 3.34 12.07 24.83
C ARG A 448 3.03 11.03 25.92
N SER A 449 1.79 10.98 26.41
CA SER A 449 1.36 9.89 27.29
C SER A 449 1.60 8.55 26.60
N THR A 450 2.28 7.62 27.27
CA THR A 450 2.61 6.32 26.71
C THR A 450 1.69 5.23 27.25
N VAL A 451 1.08 4.48 26.35
CA VAL A 451 0.21 3.32 26.65
C VAL A 451 1.00 2.04 26.45
N LEU A 452 0.96 1.15 27.45
CA LEU A 452 1.31 -0.26 27.29
C LEU A 452 0.03 -1.04 27.03
N SER A 453 -0.12 -1.59 25.82
CA SER A 453 -1.17 -2.56 25.54
C SER A 453 -0.58 -3.95 25.39
N ILE A 454 -1.02 -4.90 26.23
CA ILE A 454 -0.55 -6.28 26.14
C ILE A 454 -1.06 -6.97 24.86
N SER A 455 -2.20 -6.53 24.32
CA SER A 455 -2.64 -6.97 23.00
C SER A 455 -1.84 -6.26 21.91
N GLY A 456 -1.02 -7.02 21.17
CA GLY A 456 -0.25 -6.50 20.05
C GLY A 456 -1.11 -5.87 18.96
N ILE A 457 -2.32 -6.41 18.70
CA ILE A 457 -3.27 -5.83 17.73
C ILE A 457 -3.75 -4.46 18.21
N GLN A 458 -4.13 -4.34 19.49
CA GLN A 458 -4.60 -3.06 20.04
C GLN A 458 -3.46 -2.04 20.11
N SER A 459 -2.24 -2.47 20.46
CA SER A 459 -1.07 -1.58 20.47
C SER A 459 -0.77 -1.01 19.09
N ASP A 460 -0.96 -1.81 18.06
CA ASP A 460 -0.70 -1.45 16.66
C ASP A 460 -1.77 -0.52 16.08
N ASP A 461 -3.02 -0.72 16.49
CA ASP A 461 -4.18 0.02 16.01
C ASP A 461 -4.44 1.33 16.78
N SER A 462 -4.07 1.40 18.08
CA SER A 462 -4.37 2.54 18.94
C SER A 462 -3.98 3.91 18.35
N PRO A 463 -2.79 4.09 17.72
CA PRO A 463 -2.42 5.38 17.11
C PRO A 463 -3.30 5.82 15.94
N SER A 464 -4.14 4.94 15.39
CA SER A 464 -5.11 5.28 14.33
C SER A 464 -6.36 6.01 14.84
N ILE A 465 -6.58 5.99 16.16
CA ILE A 465 -7.76 6.58 16.81
C ILE A 465 -7.36 7.51 17.95
N ALA A 466 -6.59 6.98 18.91
CA ALA A 466 -6.20 7.66 20.13
C ALA A 466 -4.90 8.46 19.96
N PRO A 467 -4.78 9.65 20.58
CA PRO A 467 -3.61 10.51 20.41
C PRO A 467 -2.35 10.00 21.13
N GLN A 468 -2.48 9.12 22.13
CA GLN A 468 -1.37 8.68 22.96
C GLN A 468 -0.34 7.86 22.16
N ALA A 469 0.93 8.04 22.52
CA ALA A 469 2.01 7.16 22.08
C ALA A 469 1.83 5.75 22.65
N VAL A 470 2.42 4.75 22.01
CA VAL A 470 2.45 3.37 22.50
C VAL A 470 3.87 2.94 22.85
N LEU A 471 4.02 2.09 23.85
CA LEU A 471 5.34 1.58 24.24
C LEU A 471 6.00 0.89 23.05
N TRP A 472 5.31 -0.08 22.48
CA TRP A 472 5.79 -0.86 21.36
C TRP A 472 4.66 -1.24 20.43
N SER A 473 4.92 -1.16 19.12
CA SER A 473 3.99 -1.58 18.11
C SER A 473 4.70 -2.28 16.96
N ARG A 474 4.02 -3.27 16.38
CA ARG A 474 4.53 -4.16 15.35
C ARG A 474 4.86 -3.40 14.05
N HIS A 475 3.98 -2.55 13.54
CA HIS A 475 4.15 -1.94 12.21
C HIS A 475 4.49 -0.44 12.26
N GLN A 476 4.52 0.17 13.44
CA GLN A 476 4.67 1.63 13.57
C GLN A 476 6.15 2.11 13.62
N HIS A 477 7.12 1.19 13.64
CA HIS A 477 8.56 1.49 13.62
C HIS A 477 9.07 2.14 12.31
N VAL A 478 8.18 2.33 11.35
CA VAL A 478 8.40 3.02 10.07
C VAL A 478 8.45 4.55 10.19
N PHE A 479 8.08 5.10 11.34
CA PHE A 479 8.19 6.53 11.65
C PHE A 479 9.60 6.93 12.14
N THR A 480 9.88 8.23 12.17
CA THR A 480 11.23 8.78 12.37
C THR A 480 11.66 8.93 13.83
N GLY A 481 10.74 8.89 14.79
CA GLY A 481 11.04 9.26 16.17
C GLY A 481 11.82 8.21 16.95
N LEU A 482 12.11 7.04 16.36
CA LEU A 482 12.94 6.00 16.98
C LEU A 482 14.07 5.55 16.06
N THR A 483 15.20 5.25 16.70
CA THR A 483 16.23 4.43 16.07
C THR A 483 15.82 2.96 16.06
N TRP A 484 16.43 2.14 15.19
CA TRP A 484 16.22 0.69 15.19
C TRP A 484 16.55 0.07 16.56
N GLN A 485 17.63 0.52 17.18
CA GLN A 485 18.05 0.06 18.50
C GLN A 485 17.03 0.43 19.58
N GLU A 486 16.48 1.64 19.55
CA GLU A 486 15.43 2.04 20.50
C GLU A 486 14.13 1.23 20.29
N ASN A 487 13.74 0.95 19.04
CA ASN A 487 12.60 0.08 18.75
C ASN A 487 12.79 -1.34 19.32
N LYS A 488 14.00 -1.88 19.18
CA LYS A 488 14.39 -3.18 19.75
C LYS A 488 14.34 -3.18 21.28
N GLU A 489 14.85 -2.12 21.91
CA GLU A 489 14.79 -1.95 23.36
C GLU A 489 13.35 -1.82 23.87
N ARG A 490 12.48 -1.09 23.16
CA ARG A 490 11.04 -1.02 23.47
C ARG A 490 10.35 -2.38 23.34
N TYR A 491 10.77 -3.21 22.38
CA TYR A 491 10.28 -4.58 22.29
C TYR A 491 10.74 -5.43 23.49
N TYR A 492 12.00 -5.29 23.92
CA TYR A 492 12.46 -5.94 25.15
C TYR A 492 11.68 -5.47 26.39
N GLN A 493 11.40 -4.17 26.52
CA GLN A 493 10.55 -3.63 27.59
C GLN A 493 9.15 -4.25 27.52
N TYR A 494 8.57 -4.36 26.32
CA TYR A 494 7.26 -4.98 26.10
C TYR A 494 7.22 -6.46 26.53
N LEU A 495 8.26 -7.24 26.24
CA LEU A 495 8.39 -8.62 26.72
C LEU A 495 8.60 -8.68 28.24
N TYR A 496 9.38 -7.74 28.80
CA TYR A 496 9.68 -7.69 30.23
C TYR A 496 8.41 -7.46 31.05
N TYR A 497 7.56 -6.52 30.63
CA TYR A 497 6.30 -6.24 31.32
C TYR A 497 5.27 -7.39 31.21
N GLN A 498 5.43 -8.30 30.26
CA GLN A 498 4.66 -9.55 30.15
C GLN A 498 5.27 -10.71 30.94
N ASN A 499 6.38 -10.48 31.64
CA ASN A 499 7.15 -11.48 32.37
C ASN A 499 7.62 -12.66 31.48
N LEU A 500 7.99 -12.35 30.24
CA LEU A 500 8.59 -13.31 29.31
C LEU A 500 10.11 -13.16 29.38
N ASP A 501 10.85 -14.25 29.52
CA ASP A 501 12.31 -14.22 29.69
C ASP A 501 13.06 -14.58 28.38
N GLY A 502 14.39 -14.66 28.46
CA GLY A 502 15.23 -15.05 27.33
C GLY A 502 14.97 -16.47 26.82
N LYS A 503 14.53 -17.38 27.70
CA LYS A 503 14.18 -18.75 27.32
C LYS A 503 12.91 -18.75 26.48
N TRP A 504 11.88 -18.03 26.92
CA TRP A 504 10.66 -17.86 26.13
C TRP A 504 10.97 -17.29 24.75
N LEU A 505 11.80 -16.24 24.67
CA LEU A 505 12.16 -15.62 23.40
C LEU A 505 12.90 -16.60 22.46
N ALA A 506 13.80 -17.42 23.00
CA ALA A 506 14.50 -18.44 22.22
C ALA A 506 13.51 -19.46 21.61
N GLU A 507 12.57 -19.95 22.41
CA GLU A 507 11.55 -20.89 21.97
C GLU A 507 10.60 -20.26 20.92
N ALA A 508 10.21 -19.00 21.11
CA ALA A 508 9.36 -18.27 20.18
C ALA A 508 10.04 -18.10 18.81
N LEU A 509 11.30 -17.64 18.79
CA LEU A 509 12.07 -17.46 17.56
C LEU A 509 12.34 -18.81 16.86
N GLN A 510 12.64 -19.88 17.60
CA GLN A 510 12.81 -21.23 17.03
C GLN A 510 11.54 -21.77 16.39
N LYS A 511 10.37 -21.42 16.93
CA LYS A 511 9.05 -21.74 16.34
C LYS A 511 8.67 -20.82 15.19
N GLY A 512 9.54 -19.88 14.81
CA GLY A 512 9.29 -18.94 13.72
C GLY A 512 8.29 -17.85 14.07
N ASP A 513 8.25 -17.40 15.34
CA ASP A 513 7.39 -16.29 15.74
C ASP A 513 7.70 -15.06 14.88
N PHE A 514 6.74 -14.72 14.02
CA PHE A 514 6.87 -13.65 13.06
C PHE A 514 7.18 -12.32 13.75
N VAL A 515 6.46 -12.03 14.84
CA VAL A 515 6.49 -10.74 15.53
C VAL A 515 7.86 -10.49 16.15
N SER A 516 8.39 -11.46 16.89
CA SER A 516 9.74 -11.41 17.47
C SER A 516 10.80 -11.29 16.38
N SER A 517 10.64 -12.04 15.28
CA SER A 517 11.60 -12.04 14.18
C SER A 517 11.72 -10.66 13.54
N ILE A 518 10.60 -10.03 13.19
CA ILE A 518 10.63 -8.70 12.59
C ILE A 518 11.08 -7.62 13.58
N ALA A 519 10.70 -7.72 14.87
CA ALA A 519 11.04 -6.70 15.86
C ALA A 519 12.55 -6.64 16.16
N LEU A 520 13.23 -7.80 16.12
CA LEU A 520 14.63 -7.92 16.53
C LEU A 520 15.61 -7.92 15.36
N PHE A 521 15.20 -8.47 14.21
CA PHE A 521 16.09 -8.70 13.06
C PHE A 521 15.63 -7.98 11.78
N GLY A 522 14.46 -7.36 11.78
CA GLY A 522 13.91 -6.62 10.65
C GLY A 522 13.21 -7.49 9.60
N TRP A 523 12.50 -6.83 8.69
CA TRP A 523 11.65 -7.46 7.68
C TRP A 523 12.40 -8.39 6.72
N GLY A 524 13.66 -8.05 6.40
CA GLY A 524 14.47 -8.77 5.41
C GLY A 524 14.89 -10.18 5.84
N ARG A 525 14.70 -10.54 7.11
CA ARG A 525 15.08 -11.88 7.64
C ARG A 525 13.93 -12.87 7.69
N HIS A 526 12.69 -12.42 7.46
CA HIS A 526 11.53 -13.28 7.57
C HIS A 526 11.13 -13.96 6.25
N SER A 527 11.23 -13.28 5.10
CA SER A 527 10.75 -13.83 3.82
C SER A 527 11.65 -13.46 2.64
N ASP A 528 11.93 -14.46 1.81
CA ASP A 528 12.60 -14.37 0.49
C ASP A 528 11.80 -13.60 -0.56
N ARG A 529 10.50 -13.36 -0.31
CA ARG A 529 9.67 -12.53 -1.16
C ARG A 529 10.08 -11.05 -1.09
N LEU A 530 10.56 -10.60 0.06
CA LEU A 530 10.90 -9.19 0.30
C LEU A 530 12.32 -8.84 -0.16
N SER A 531 13.24 -9.81 -0.14
CA SER A 531 14.68 -9.61 -0.32
C SER A 531 15.33 -10.82 -0.97
N PHE A 532 16.17 -10.60 -1.98
CA PHE A 532 17.04 -11.64 -2.55
C PHE A 532 18.08 -12.17 -1.56
N ASP A 533 18.44 -11.36 -0.57
CA ASP A 533 19.40 -11.72 0.47
C ASP A 533 18.70 -12.29 1.72
N ALA A 534 17.41 -12.62 1.64
CA ALA A 534 16.70 -13.20 2.77
C ALA A 534 17.38 -14.51 3.19
N LYS A 535 17.82 -14.54 4.44
CA LYS A 535 18.40 -15.72 5.08
C LYS A 535 17.59 -16.02 6.32
N PRO A 536 17.13 -17.27 6.51
CA PRO A 536 16.53 -17.68 7.76
C PRO A 536 17.42 -17.32 8.95
N LEU A 537 16.82 -17.11 10.13
CA LEU A 537 17.59 -16.88 11.35
C LEU A 537 18.36 -18.15 11.69
N SER A 538 19.67 -18.03 11.89
CA SER A 538 20.50 -19.12 12.38
C SER A 538 20.23 -19.39 13.85
N ILE A 539 20.44 -20.62 14.29
CA ILE A 539 20.33 -21.00 15.71
C ILE A 539 21.26 -20.13 16.58
N GLN A 540 22.45 -19.79 16.07
CA GLN A 540 23.40 -18.94 16.76
C GLN A 540 22.86 -17.51 16.96
N GLU A 541 22.30 -16.89 15.91
CA GLU A 541 21.65 -15.58 16.01
C GLU A 541 20.52 -15.59 17.05
N ILE A 542 19.67 -16.63 17.04
CA ILE A 542 18.59 -16.78 18.01
C ILE A 542 19.14 -16.89 19.43
N VAL A 543 20.12 -17.77 19.67
CA VAL A 543 20.70 -17.98 21.00
C VAL A 543 21.40 -16.72 21.52
N GLU A 544 22.13 -16.03 20.67
CA GLU A 544 22.82 -14.79 21.05
C GLU A 544 21.82 -13.69 21.41
N GLU A 545 20.79 -13.53 20.59
CA GLU A 545 19.74 -12.53 20.79
C GLU A 545 18.92 -12.80 22.05
N SER A 546 18.58 -14.07 22.31
CA SER A 546 17.93 -14.48 23.56
C SER A 546 18.79 -14.23 24.79
N LYS A 547 20.13 -14.40 24.69
CA LYS A 547 21.06 -14.04 25.77
C LYS A 547 21.15 -12.53 25.97
N ASN A 548 21.14 -11.74 24.90
CA ASN A 548 21.06 -10.28 24.97
C ASN A 548 19.81 -9.86 25.75
N TYR A 549 18.66 -10.43 25.39
CA TYR A 549 17.42 -10.15 26.08
C TYR A 549 17.43 -10.62 27.54
N GLN A 550 17.96 -11.81 27.85
CA GLN A 550 18.08 -12.26 29.24
C GLN A 550 18.94 -11.31 30.09
N ARG A 551 20.03 -10.78 29.53
CA ARG A 551 20.85 -9.77 30.21
C ARG A 551 20.07 -8.48 30.47
N PHE A 552 19.27 -8.04 29.50
CA PHE A 552 18.38 -6.90 29.67
C PHE A 552 17.35 -7.17 30.78
N PHE A 553 16.67 -8.32 30.74
CA PHE A 553 15.68 -8.75 31.73
C PHE A 553 16.23 -8.73 33.16
N MET A 554 17.43 -9.27 33.39
CA MET A 554 18.06 -9.33 34.71
C MET A 554 18.57 -7.97 35.21
N LYS A 555 18.97 -7.08 34.30
CA LYS A 555 19.51 -5.75 34.63
C LYS A 555 18.44 -4.64 34.59
N PHE A 556 17.19 -4.99 34.29
CA PHE A 556 16.11 -4.03 34.15
C PHE A 556 15.99 -3.15 35.40
N SER A 557 16.08 -1.84 35.19
CA SER A 557 16.19 -0.86 36.26
C SER A 557 15.02 0.12 36.25
N ARG A 558 14.94 0.95 37.30
CA ARG A 558 13.99 2.06 37.37
C ARG A 558 14.18 3.05 36.21
N LYS A 559 15.41 3.22 35.73
CA LYS A 559 15.69 4.11 34.59
C LYS A 559 15.00 3.60 33.32
N ASP A 560 15.08 2.29 33.08
CA ASP A 560 14.45 1.64 31.93
C ASP A 560 12.93 1.69 32.05
N ALA A 561 12.40 1.48 33.26
CA ALA A 561 10.97 1.59 33.53
C ALA A 561 10.41 2.97 33.15
N LEU A 562 11.15 4.05 33.43
CA LEU A 562 10.69 5.43 33.23
C LEU A 562 11.05 6.02 31.86
N SER A 563 11.54 5.22 30.93
CA SER A 563 12.00 5.68 29.61
C SER A 563 11.55 4.73 28.48
N PRO A 564 10.36 4.95 27.87
CA PRO A 564 9.39 6.00 28.21
C PRO A 564 8.55 5.65 29.45
N GLN A 565 8.14 6.67 30.21
CA GLN A 565 7.25 6.48 31.35
C GLN A 565 5.85 6.06 30.87
N LEU A 566 5.40 4.89 31.32
CA LEU A 566 4.03 4.43 31.08
C LEU A 566 3.03 5.24 31.91
N GLU A 567 1.92 5.63 31.29
CA GLU A 567 0.79 6.28 31.96
C GLU A 567 -0.46 5.41 31.98
N TYR A 568 -0.61 4.53 31.00
CA TYR A 568 -1.78 3.66 30.90
C TYR A 568 -1.37 2.22 30.61
N LEU A 569 -2.10 1.29 31.20
CA LEU A 569 -2.03 -0.14 30.91
C LEU A 569 -3.36 -0.60 30.32
N VAL A 570 -3.29 -1.35 29.23
CA VAL A 570 -4.44 -1.98 28.59
C VAL A 570 -4.26 -3.50 28.61
N LEU A 571 -5.23 -4.18 29.19
CA LEU A 571 -5.27 -5.64 29.28
C LEU A 571 -6.47 -6.20 28.50
N PRO A 572 -6.29 -7.25 27.68
CA PRO A 572 -7.41 -7.98 27.12
C PRO A 572 -8.15 -8.75 28.22
N ARG A 573 -9.48 -8.68 28.21
CA ARG A 573 -10.35 -9.35 29.18
C ARG A 573 -10.18 -10.86 29.10
N GLY A 574 -10.24 -11.53 30.25
CA GLY A 574 -10.23 -13.00 30.34
C GLY A 574 -8.84 -13.64 30.18
N HIS A 575 -7.79 -12.85 29.99
CA HIS A 575 -6.42 -13.35 30.00
C HIS A 575 -5.80 -13.22 31.39
N ASN A 576 -5.32 -14.34 31.93
CA ASN A 576 -4.53 -14.34 33.16
C ASN A 576 -3.08 -13.97 32.81
N ILE A 577 -2.81 -12.66 32.80
CA ILE A 577 -1.48 -12.11 32.50
C ILE A 577 -0.76 -11.88 33.82
N ASP A 578 0.49 -12.34 33.90
CA ASP A 578 1.36 -12.09 35.04
C ASP A 578 1.89 -10.66 35.01
N LEU A 579 1.29 -9.79 35.84
CA LEU A 579 1.61 -8.37 35.90
C LEU A 579 2.72 -8.04 36.92
N ARG A 580 3.42 -9.04 37.49
CA ARG A 580 4.43 -8.82 38.53
C ARG A 580 5.47 -7.77 38.14
N ASN A 581 5.99 -7.82 36.92
CA ASN A 581 6.99 -6.85 36.46
C ASN A 581 6.40 -5.43 36.27
N ILE A 582 5.12 -5.30 35.94
CA ILE A 582 4.45 -3.99 35.94
C ILE A 582 4.27 -3.48 37.37
N ASP A 583 3.71 -4.32 38.25
CA ASP A 583 3.39 -3.97 39.64
C ASP A 583 4.63 -3.70 40.50
N LYS A 584 5.79 -4.19 40.07
CA LYS A 584 7.11 -3.86 40.61
C LYS A 584 7.43 -2.37 40.48
N TRP A 585 7.15 -1.78 39.32
CA TRP A 585 7.56 -0.40 39.00
C TRP A 585 6.41 0.60 39.06
N TYR A 586 5.17 0.13 38.93
CA TYR A 586 3.98 0.96 38.83
C TYR A 586 2.91 0.54 39.85
N GLU A 587 2.15 1.52 40.28
CA GLU A 587 0.87 1.33 40.95
C GLU A 587 -0.25 1.49 39.92
N ARG A 588 -1.10 0.47 39.82
CA ARG A 588 -2.31 0.49 38.98
C ARG A 588 -3.47 1.07 39.77
N THR A 589 -4.14 2.08 39.23
CA THR A 589 -5.35 2.67 39.82
C THR A 589 -6.40 2.92 38.74
N GLY A 590 -7.65 3.15 39.15
CA GLY A 590 -8.74 3.50 38.24
C GLY A 590 -9.00 2.41 37.20
N GLU A 591 -9.35 1.21 37.67
CA GLU A 591 -9.78 0.13 36.79
C GLU A 591 -11.07 0.52 36.08
N GLU A 592 -11.01 0.63 34.75
CA GLU A 592 -12.15 0.93 33.90
C GLU A 592 -12.29 -0.15 32.82
N GLN A 593 -13.52 -0.60 32.57
CA GLN A 593 -13.81 -1.59 31.54
C GLN A 593 -14.38 -0.93 30.29
N HIS A 594 -13.78 -1.22 29.13
CA HIS A 594 -14.17 -0.68 27.83
C HIS A 594 -14.15 -1.78 26.77
N GLY A 595 -15.34 -2.31 26.45
CA GLY A 595 -15.49 -3.44 25.53
C GLY A 595 -14.77 -4.70 26.04
N ILE A 596 -13.86 -5.23 25.22
CA ILE A 596 -13.05 -6.42 25.54
C ILE A 596 -11.75 -6.09 26.29
N PHE A 597 -11.54 -4.83 26.69
CA PHE A 597 -10.32 -4.38 27.33
C PHE A 597 -10.58 -3.75 28.71
N THR A 598 -9.60 -3.89 29.59
CA THR A 598 -9.53 -3.18 30.87
C THR A 598 -8.41 -2.15 30.79
N LEU A 599 -8.73 -0.91 31.14
CA LEU A 599 -7.81 0.22 31.22
C LEU A 599 -7.44 0.47 32.69
N PHE A 600 -6.16 0.66 32.96
CA PHE A 600 -5.65 1.15 34.24
C PHE A 600 -4.82 2.41 34.03
N LYS A 601 -4.91 3.33 34.97
CA LYS A 601 -3.94 4.41 35.12
C LYS A 601 -2.72 3.90 35.89
N LEU A 602 -1.54 4.25 35.40
CA LEU A 602 -0.26 3.89 36.00
C LEU A 602 0.38 5.09 36.68
N LYS A 603 0.83 4.88 37.91
CA LYS A 603 1.67 5.84 38.64
C LYS A 603 3.01 5.18 38.96
N PRO A 604 4.16 5.77 38.56
CA PRO A 604 5.46 5.27 38.96
C PRO A 604 5.60 5.14 40.47
N ARG A 605 6.12 4.01 40.93
CA ARG A 605 6.49 3.85 42.34
C ARG A 605 7.80 4.61 42.63
N PRO A 606 7.95 5.20 43.82
CA PRO A 606 9.21 5.82 44.23
C PRO A 606 10.32 4.76 44.35
N ASN A 607 10.00 3.60 44.94
CA ASN A 607 10.90 2.45 45.09
C ASN A 607 10.27 1.20 44.43
N PRO A 608 11.07 0.27 43.87
CA PRO A 608 10.55 -0.98 43.35
C PRO A 608 9.87 -1.78 44.46
N LYS A 609 8.70 -2.36 44.18
CA LYS A 609 8.07 -3.31 45.09
C LYS A 609 8.94 -4.57 45.17
N ILE A 610 9.35 -4.94 46.37
CA ILE A 610 9.95 -6.26 46.62
C ILE A 610 8.78 -7.24 46.50
N LEU A 611 8.82 -8.07 45.46
CA LEU A 611 7.84 -9.12 45.24
C LEU A 611 8.39 -10.36 45.92
N GLU A 612 7.65 -10.88 46.91
CA GLU A 612 7.92 -12.17 47.55
C GLU A 612 7.61 -13.35 46.64
#